data_AF-A0A0C3C7Z6-F1
#
_entry.id   AF-A0A0C3C7Z6-F1
#
_cell.length_a   1.000
_cell.length_b   1.000
_cell.length_c   1.000
_cell.angle_alpha   90.00
_cell.angle_beta   90.00
_cell.angle_gamma   90.00
#
_symmetry.space_group_name_H-M   'P 1'
#
loop_
_entity.id
_entity.type
_entity.pdbx_description
1 polymer ?
#
loop_
_entity_poly.entity_id
_entity_poly.type
_entity_poly.pdbx_seq_one_letter_code
_entity_poly.pdbx_strand_id
1 'polypeptide(L)'
;MLFRIIEGFRFDTIKPEATGHPNGREQWMLNTHAAILLGEKDIQLSRYTAWERISLSPSMKQALWRIQNGLYSMYDPSLTYLRRQLPEQLPDNGQQAWKVIEASKALFLSLDLFFVKVSEFMFVVPNFPHLRNLEMIVKYRELLVDPSQSTRGKWREDPDTDPNQKFAPQPNHFVNGDFIKQREAPHTKTSATSFGERKVPRRGLLQVFPGEPDYYNLAREQRLYHLLPEQCPGNADLNGASVHINGITPPDSDKSKSINGASPPRGSLLEPNGVADEL
;
A
#
# COMPACT_ATOMS: atom_id res chain seq x y z
N MET A 1 7.16 1.98 16.05
CA MET A 1 6.68 3.26 15.49
C MET A 1 5.17 3.19 15.31
N LEU A 2 4.41 3.28 16.40
CA LEU A 2 2.94 3.17 16.39
C LEU A 2 2.26 4.55 16.23
N PHE A 3 2.84 5.57 16.89
CA PHE A 3 2.28 6.91 17.07
C PHE A 3 2.57 7.86 15.90
N ARG A 4 2.26 7.45 14.67
CA ARG A 4 2.30 8.35 13.49
C ARG A 4 1.35 7.93 12.37
N ILE A 5 0.68 6.79 12.50
CA ILE A 5 -0.18 6.21 11.48
C ILE A 5 -1.63 6.53 11.84
N ILE A 6 -2.36 7.08 10.89
CA ILE A 6 -3.78 7.39 10.98
C ILE A 6 -4.50 6.51 9.97
N GLU A 7 -5.58 5.86 10.40
CA GLU A 7 -6.52 5.21 9.49
C GLU A 7 -7.54 6.28 9.04
N GLY A 8 -7.39 6.75 7.80
CA GLY A 8 -8.18 7.81 7.19
C GLY A 8 -9.34 7.23 6.37
N PHE A 9 -10.51 7.16 6.99
CA PHE A 9 -11.74 6.68 6.39
C PHE A 9 -12.34 7.73 5.47
N ARG A 10 -12.69 7.32 4.26
CA ARG A 10 -13.30 8.17 3.26
C ARG A 10 -14.71 8.60 3.66
N PHE A 11 -15.01 9.89 3.58
CA PHE A 11 -16.24 10.49 4.08
C PHE A 11 -17.52 9.90 3.47
N ASP A 12 -17.57 9.73 2.16
CA ASP A 12 -18.73 9.16 1.45
C ASP A 12 -18.98 7.68 1.74
N THR A 13 -18.08 7.00 2.45
CA THR A 13 -18.31 5.65 3.01
C THR A 13 -18.88 5.68 4.43
N ILE A 14 -18.74 6.82 5.11
CA ILE A 14 -19.35 7.10 6.42
C ILE A 14 -20.75 7.68 6.23
N LYS A 15 -20.89 8.65 5.32
CA LYS A 15 -22.16 9.27 4.91
C LYS A 15 -22.37 9.06 3.41
N PRO A 16 -23.06 7.99 2.99
CA PRO A 16 -23.30 7.66 1.58
C PRO A 16 -23.93 8.80 0.78
N GLU A 17 -24.67 9.70 1.43
CA GLU A 17 -25.30 10.87 0.83
C GLU A 17 -24.28 11.87 0.26
N ALA A 18 -23.03 11.83 0.73
CA ALA A 18 -21.94 12.67 0.24
C ALA A 18 -21.30 12.14 -1.07
N THR A 19 -21.78 11.03 -1.62
CA THR A 19 -21.25 10.46 -2.87
C THR A 19 -21.44 11.44 -4.03
N GLY A 20 -20.37 11.69 -4.79
CA GLY A 20 -20.37 12.65 -5.90
C GLY A 20 -20.19 14.11 -5.47
N HIS A 21 -20.22 14.42 -4.18
CA HIS A 21 -19.88 15.75 -3.69
C HIS A 21 -18.35 15.94 -3.58
N PRO A 22 -17.83 17.16 -3.77
CA PRO A 22 -16.40 17.44 -3.66
C PRO A 22 -15.78 17.03 -2.31
N ASN A 23 -16.54 17.16 -1.22
CA ASN A 23 -16.12 16.78 0.13
C ASN A 23 -16.26 15.27 0.42
N GLY A 24 -16.92 14.49 -0.44
CA GLY A 24 -17.13 13.05 -0.26
C GLY A 24 -15.84 12.24 -0.13
N ARG A 25 -14.73 12.79 -0.64
CA ARG A 25 -13.40 12.16 -0.62
C ARG A 25 -12.55 12.54 0.59
N GLU A 26 -13.04 13.42 1.46
CA GLU A 26 -12.32 13.82 2.67
C GLU A 26 -12.00 12.61 3.55
N GLN A 27 -10.86 12.66 4.24
CA GLN A 27 -10.43 11.61 5.16
C GLN A 27 -10.81 11.96 6.60
N TRP A 28 -11.35 10.98 7.29
CA TRP A 28 -11.83 11.07 8.66
C TRP A 28 -11.17 10.01 9.53
N MET A 29 -10.97 10.32 10.81
CA MET A 29 -10.31 9.42 11.77
C MET A 29 -11.12 9.29 13.05
N LEU A 30 -10.94 8.18 13.77
CA LEU A 30 -11.64 7.95 15.04
C LEU A 30 -11.11 8.87 16.15
N ASN A 31 -12.02 9.31 17.01
CA ASN A 31 -11.72 10.10 18.20
C ASN A 31 -10.65 9.46 19.10
N THR A 32 -10.67 8.14 19.25
CA THR A 32 -9.66 7.39 20.03
C THR A 32 -8.25 7.57 19.48
N HIS A 33 -8.09 7.55 18.15
CA HIS A 33 -6.79 7.76 17.51
C HIS A 33 -6.33 9.20 17.69
N ALA A 34 -7.23 10.16 17.53
CA ALA A 34 -6.93 11.58 17.72
C ALA A 34 -6.51 11.84 19.17
N ALA A 35 -7.27 11.35 20.16
CA ALA A 35 -6.96 11.52 21.57
C ALA A 35 -5.58 10.95 21.94
N ILE A 36 -5.28 9.72 21.49
CA ILE A 36 -3.96 9.09 21.74
C ILE A 36 -2.83 9.92 21.13
N LEU A 37 -2.97 10.36 19.89
CA LEU A 37 -1.93 11.15 19.21
C LEU A 37 -1.73 12.52 19.87
N LEU A 38 -2.80 13.18 20.29
CA LEU A 38 -2.73 14.48 20.97
C LEU A 38 -2.25 14.37 22.43
N GLY A 39 -2.14 13.16 22.98
CA GLY A 39 -1.82 12.94 24.39
C GLY A 39 -2.97 13.34 25.32
N GLU A 40 -4.20 13.30 24.82
CA GLU A 40 -5.41 13.62 25.56
C GLU A 40 -5.85 12.45 26.44
N LYS A 41 -6.27 12.75 27.66
CA LYS A 41 -6.96 11.79 28.54
C LYS A 41 -8.46 11.71 28.23
N ASP A 42 -9.00 12.78 27.66
CA ASP A 42 -10.41 12.89 27.30
C ASP A 42 -10.65 12.36 25.88
N ILE A 43 -11.23 11.15 25.79
CA ILE A 43 -11.60 10.55 24.51
C ILE A 43 -12.77 11.28 23.82
N GLN A 44 -13.52 12.12 24.54
CA GLN A 44 -14.58 12.94 23.98
C GLN A 44 -14.05 14.21 23.31
N LEU A 45 -12.74 14.48 23.43
CA LEU A 45 -12.09 15.63 22.81
C LEU A 45 -12.83 16.93 23.13
N SER A 46 -13.27 17.10 24.37
CA SER A 46 -14.18 18.19 24.79
C SER A 46 -13.57 19.58 24.60
N ARG A 47 -12.24 19.68 24.53
CA ARG A 47 -11.53 20.93 24.21
C ARG A 47 -11.70 21.38 22.75
N TYR A 48 -11.98 20.45 21.85
CA TYR A 48 -12.10 20.69 20.42
C TYR A 48 -13.58 20.80 20.04
N THR A 49 -14.24 21.84 20.56
CA THR A 49 -15.68 22.07 20.38
C THR A 49 -16.04 22.50 18.95
N ALA A 50 -15.09 23.10 18.23
CA ALA A 50 -15.27 23.53 16.85
C ALA A 50 -15.16 22.39 15.82
N TRP A 51 -14.64 21.22 16.23
CA TRP A 51 -14.45 20.09 15.30
C TRP A 51 -15.78 19.45 14.93
N GLU A 52 -15.93 19.14 13.65
CA GLU A 52 -17.09 18.39 13.17
C GLU A 52 -17.02 16.94 13.69
N ARG A 53 -18.14 16.44 14.22
CA ARG A 53 -18.23 15.09 14.79
C ARG A 53 -19.31 14.28 14.12
N ILE A 54 -18.99 13.04 13.79
CA ILE A 54 -19.96 12.07 13.26
C ILE A 54 -19.99 10.86 14.19
N SER A 55 -21.04 10.76 15.01
CA SER A 55 -21.24 9.63 15.91
C SER A 55 -21.44 8.33 15.13
N LEU A 56 -20.83 7.24 15.61
CA LEU A 56 -20.94 5.94 14.96
C LEU A 56 -22.21 5.20 15.38
N SER A 57 -22.94 4.69 14.39
CA SER A 57 -24.02 3.74 14.62
C SER A 57 -23.49 2.36 15.08
N PRO A 58 -24.32 1.50 15.71
CA PRO A 58 -23.91 0.16 16.11
C PRO A 58 -23.35 -0.67 14.94
N SER A 59 -23.93 -0.57 13.75
CA SER A 59 -23.47 -1.28 12.55
C SER A 59 -22.10 -0.77 12.08
N MET A 60 -21.85 0.54 12.15
CA MET A 60 -20.53 1.11 11.86
C MET A 60 -19.46 0.63 12.84
N LYS A 61 -19.78 0.57 14.13
CA LYS A 61 -18.87 0.00 15.14
C LYS A 61 -18.59 -1.48 14.83
N GLN A 62 -19.59 -2.27 14.46
CA GLN A 62 -19.37 -3.67 14.06
C GLN A 62 -18.46 -3.79 12.82
N ALA A 63 -18.63 -2.94 11.82
CA ALA A 63 -17.77 -2.91 10.64
C ALA A 63 -16.32 -2.56 11.02
N LEU A 64 -16.12 -1.55 11.86
CA LEU A 64 -14.79 -1.18 12.34
C LEU A 64 -14.13 -2.28 13.17
N TRP A 65 -14.89 -2.97 14.01
CA TRP A 65 -14.38 -4.08 14.80
C TRP A 65 -13.73 -5.17 13.91
N ARG A 66 -14.29 -5.43 12.73
CA ARG A 66 -13.71 -6.39 11.77
C ARG A 66 -12.32 -5.96 11.29
N ILE A 67 -12.08 -4.65 11.21
CA ILE A 67 -10.84 -4.06 10.68
C ILE A 67 -9.81 -3.81 11.79
N GLN A 68 -10.26 -3.36 12.96
CA GLN A 68 -9.41 -2.80 14.02
C GLN A 68 -9.38 -3.63 15.31
N ASN A 69 -10.00 -4.83 15.36
CA ASN A 69 -10.01 -5.64 16.58
C ASN A 69 -8.60 -5.86 17.17
N GLY A 70 -7.58 -6.03 16.33
CA GLY A 70 -6.20 -6.24 16.79
C GLY A 70 -5.69 -5.06 17.62
N LEU A 71 -5.99 -3.83 17.20
CA LEU A 71 -5.56 -2.62 17.90
C LEU A 71 -6.22 -2.54 19.29
N TYR A 72 -7.53 -2.74 19.35
CA TYR A 72 -8.31 -2.62 20.60
C TYR A 72 -8.17 -3.82 21.54
N SER A 73 -7.71 -4.96 21.05
CA SER A 73 -7.42 -6.16 21.86
C SER A 73 -5.94 -6.32 22.22
N MET A 74 -5.08 -5.36 21.84
CA MET A 74 -3.62 -5.43 22.00
C MET A 74 -2.94 -6.59 21.25
N TYR A 75 -3.63 -7.20 20.26
CA TYR A 75 -3.10 -8.27 19.41
C TYR A 75 -2.60 -7.79 18.04
N ASP A 76 -2.68 -6.50 17.74
CA ASP A 76 -2.01 -5.95 16.56
C ASP A 76 -0.50 -6.21 16.65
N PRO A 77 0.16 -6.74 15.60
CA PRO A 77 1.60 -7.01 15.62
C PRO A 77 2.46 -5.80 16.02
N SER A 78 2.02 -4.59 15.65
CA SER A 78 2.72 -3.34 15.99
C SER A 78 2.68 -3.00 17.49
N LEU A 79 1.78 -3.62 18.25
CA LEU A 79 1.64 -3.48 19.70
C LEU A 79 2.41 -4.53 20.50
N THR A 80 3.09 -5.48 19.85
CA THR A 80 3.76 -6.60 20.53
C THR A 80 4.68 -6.15 21.66
N TYR A 81 5.44 -5.06 21.46
CA TYR A 81 6.32 -4.51 22.49
C TYR A 81 5.53 -3.97 23.70
N LEU A 82 4.45 -3.22 23.45
CA LEU A 82 3.59 -2.68 24.51
C LEU A 82 2.86 -3.79 25.26
N ARG A 83 2.38 -4.83 24.55
CA ARG A 83 1.73 -5.99 25.16
C ARG A 83 2.64 -6.69 26.17
N ARG A 84 3.93 -6.86 25.86
CA ARG A 84 4.91 -7.49 26.77
C ARG A 84 5.20 -6.68 28.03
N GLN A 85 4.86 -5.40 28.05
CA GLN A 85 5.03 -4.53 29.22
C GLN A 85 3.81 -4.54 30.15
N LEU A 86 2.67 -5.09 29.68
CA LEU A 86 1.49 -5.23 30.51
C LEU A 86 1.66 -6.42 31.48
N PRO A 87 1.01 -6.39 32.66
CA PRO A 87 1.00 -7.52 33.58
C PRO A 87 0.53 -8.82 32.88
N GLU A 88 0.89 -9.99 33.43
CA GLU A 88 0.65 -11.36 32.91
C GLU A 88 -0.81 -11.72 32.50
N GLN A 89 -1.75 -10.79 32.62
CA GLN A 89 -3.16 -10.95 32.29
C GLN A 89 -3.43 -11.15 30.79
N LEU A 90 -2.47 -10.83 29.90
CA LEU A 90 -2.62 -11.12 28.47
C LEU A 90 -1.86 -12.40 28.08
N PRO A 91 -2.55 -13.44 27.58
CA PRO A 91 -1.93 -14.68 27.14
C PRO A 91 -0.88 -14.42 26.05
N ASP A 92 0.39 -14.74 26.35
CA ASP A 92 1.50 -14.56 25.40
C ASP A 92 1.52 -15.68 24.33
N ASN A 93 0.91 -16.83 24.65
CA ASN A 93 0.64 -17.90 23.72
C ASN A 93 -0.70 -17.65 23.01
N GLY A 94 -0.68 -17.38 21.70
CA GLY A 94 -1.87 -17.05 20.89
C GLY A 94 -3.06 -18.02 20.95
N GLN A 95 -2.95 -19.15 21.67
CA GLN A 95 -4.02 -20.11 21.96
C GLN A 95 -5.25 -19.49 22.65
N GLN A 96 -5.13 -18.33 23.31
CA GLN A 96 -6.25 -17.62 23.95
C GLN A 96 -6.53 -16.23 23.36
N ALA A 97 -5.83 -15.84 22.29
CA ALA A 97 -5.98 -14.51 21.69
C ALA A 97 -7.43 -14.23 21.25
N TRP A 98 -8.09 -15.22 20.67
CA TRP A 98 -9.48 -15.11 20.23
C TRP A 98 -10.45 -14.83 21.39
N LYS A 99 -10.20 -15.37 22.59
CA LYS A 99 -11.03 -15.10 23.78
C LYS A 99 -10.90 -13.66 24.24
N VAL A 100 -9.68 -13.14 24.24
CA VAL A 100 -9.42 -11.73 24.58
C VAL A 100 -10.05 -10.81 23.54
N ILE A 101 -9.91 -11.13 22.25
CA ILE A 101 -10.56 -10.40 21.16
C ILE A 101 -12.08 -10.40 21.38
N GLU A 102 -12.70 -11.54 21.61
CA GLU A 102 -14.14 -11.65 21.82
C GLU A 102 -14.62 -10.88 23.06
N ALA A 103 -13.90 -10.98 24.19
CA ALA A 103 -14.21 -10.20 25.39
C ALA A 103 -14.05 -8.68 25.15
N SER A 104 -13.03 -8.28 24.40
CA SER A 104 -12.76 -6.87 24.05
C SER A 104 -13.83 -6.30 23.12
N LYS A 105 -14.52 -7.14 22.34
CA LYS A 105 -15.58 -6.70 21.42
C LYS A 105 -16.70 -5.97 22.15
N ALA A 106 -17.18 -6.52 23.27
CA ALA A 106 -18.26 -5.91 24.04
C ALA A 106 -17.87 -4.53 24.57
N LEU A 107 -16.64 -4.42 25.10
CA LEU A 107 -16.07 -3.16 25.56
C LEU A 107 -15.93 -2.15 24.41
N PHE A 108 -15.46 -2.58 23.25
CA PHE A 108 -15.33 -1.70 22.09
C PHE A 108 -16.69 -1.18 21.60
N LEU A 109 -17.71 -2.04 21.55
CA LEU A 109 -19.04 -1.65 21.09
C LEU A 109 -19.73 -0.65 22.04
N SER A 110 -19.40 -0.69 23.34
CA SER A 110 -19.92 0.26 24.34
C SER A 110 -19.19 1.61 24.36
N LEU A 111 -18.05 1.75 23.67
CA LEU A 111 -17.34 3.04 23.59
C LEU A 111 -18.15 4.08 22.82
N ASP A 112 -18.12 5.32 23.28
CA ASP A 112 -18.64 6.48 22.55
C ASP A 112 -17.64 6.92 21.48
N LEU A 113 -17.78 6.30 20.31
CA LEU A 113 -16.93 6.53 19.15
C LEU A 113 -17.57 7.51 18.17
N PHE A 114 -16.76 8.43 17.66
CA PHE A 114 -17.12 9.36 16.59
C PHE A 114 -15.94 9.60 15.67
N PHE A 115 -16.24 9.97 14.43
CA PHE A 115 -15.24 10.45 13.48
C PHE A 115 -15.02 11.96 13.60
N VAL A 116 -13.78 12.38 13.37
CA VAL A 116 -13.35 13.78 13.20
C VAL A 116 -12.57 13.92 11.90
N LYS A 117 -12.54 15.12 11.31
CA LYS A 117 -11.79 15.36 10.07
C LYS A 117 -10.30 15.24 10.32
N VAL A 118 -9.60 14.57 9.41
CA VAL A 118 -8.14 14.51 9.44
C VAL A 118 -7.54 15.90 9.22
N SER A 119 -8.15 16.75 8.39
CA SER A 119 -7.70 18.13 8.16
C SER A 119 -7.74 18.99 9.43
N GLU A 120 -8.82 18.89 10.22
CA GLU A 120 -8.94 19.59 11.51
C GLU A 120 -7.91 19.12 12.53
N PHE A 121 -7.64 17.81 12.57
CA PHE A 121 -6.57 17.24 13.37
C PHE A 121 -5.19 17.76 12.90
N MET A 122 -4.91 17.71 11.60
CA MET A 122 -3.63 18.17 11.04
C MET A 122 -3.39 19.66 11.29
N PHE A 123 -4.44 20.48 11.30
CA PHE A 123 -4.35 21.91 11.61
C PHE A 123 -3.79 22.18 13.03
N VAL A 124 -4.10 21.33 14.01
CA VAL A 124 -3.61 21.52 15.38
C VAL A 124 -2.26 20.85 15.65
N VAL A 125 -1.87 19.85 14.85
CA VAL A 125 -0.63 19.06 15.02
C VAL A 125 0.62 19.92 15.29
N PRO A 126 0.88 21.03 14.56
CA PRO A 126 2.07 21.87 14.80
C PRO A 126 2.19 22.41 16.22
N ASN A 127 1.07 22.53 16.95
CA ASN A 127 1.03 23.06 18.30
C ASN A 127 1.44 22.03 19.37
N PHE A 128 1.54 20.75 19.01
CA PHE A 128 1.93 19.68 19.93
C PHE A 128 3.42 19.35 19.77
N PRO A 129 4.27 19.61 20.79
CA PRO A 129 5.72 19.43 20.69
C PRO A 129 6.15 18.01 20.28
N HIS A 130 5.43 16.98 20.74
CA HIS A 130 5.75 15.58 20.42
C HIS A 130 5.31 15.13 19.03
N LEU A 131 4.49 15.92 18.33
CA LEU A 131 4.06 15.67 16.95
C LEU A 131 4.75 16.59 15.94
N ARG A 132 5.46 17.62 16.41
CA ARG A 132 6.17 18.57 15.55
C ARG A 132 7.31 17.87 14.80
N ASN A 133 7.44 18.19 13.52
CA ASN A 133 8.39 17.60 12.57
C ASN A 133 8.28 16.08 12.42
N LEU A 134 7.20 15.48 12.93
CA LEU A 134 6.93 14.06 12.75
C LEU A 134 6.20 13.85 11.43
N GLU A 135 6.66 12.89 10.64
CA GLU A 135 5.96 12.43 9.45
C GLU A 135 4.73 11.62 9.86
N MET A 136 3.55 12.21 9.65
CA MET A 136 2.25 11.58 9.88
C MET A 136 1.78 10.91 8.60
N ILE A 137 1.33 9.66 8.70
CA ILE A 137 0.94 8.82 7.56
C ILE A 137 -0.54 8.51 7.67
N VAL A 138 -1.34 9.03 6.73
CA VAL A 138 -2.78 8.77 6.66
C VAL A 138 -3.05 7.69 5.63
N LYS A 139 -3.37 6.49 6.11
CA LYS A 139 -3.75 5.36 5.26
C LYS A 139 -5.16 5.52 4.73
N TYR A 140 -5.34 5.26 3.45
CA TYR A 140 -6.67 5.19 2.85
C TYR A 140 -7.48 4.01 3.39
N ARG A 141 -8.70 4.29 3.87
CA ARG A 141 -9.67 3.27 4.27
C ARG A 141 -11.07 3.62 3.77
N GLU A 142 -11.85 2.58 3.56
CA GLU A 142 -13.29 2.67 3.30
C GLU A 142 -14.02 1.91 4.40
N LEU A 143 -15.11 2.49 4.89
CA LEU A 143 -15.95 1.86 5.88
C LEU A 143 -17.06 1.06 5.20
N LEU A 144 -16.94 -0.27 5.21
CA LEU A 144 -17.95 -1.18 4.65
C LEU A 144 -18.94 -1.60 5.75
N VAL A 145 -20.03 -0.84 5.89
CA VAL A 145 -21.04 -1.09 6.93
C VAL A 145 -21.92 -2.28 6.58
N ASP A 146 -22.36 -2.36 5.33
CA ASP A 146 -23.22 -3.44 4.85
C ASP A 146 -22.40 -4.41 3.96
N PRO A 147 -22.39 -5.72 4.26
CA PRO A 147 -21.77 -6.73 3.41
C PRO A 147 -22.32 -6.77 1.97
N SER A 148 -23.53 -6.26 1.74
CA SER A 148 -24.15 -6.17 0.41
C SER A 148 -23.56 -5.05 -0.44
N GLN A 149 -22.86 -4.08 0.17
CA GLN A 149 -22.15 -3.04 -0.56
C GLN A 149 -21.06 -3.68 -1.42
N SER A 150 -20.97 -3.24 -2.67
CA SER A 150 -19.97 -3.68 -3.63
C SER A 150 -18.58 -3.68 -2.99
N THR A 151 -17.86 -4.80 -3.08
CA THR A 151 -16.46 -4.89 -2.64
C THR A 151 -15.52 -4.12 -3.58
N ARG A 152 -16.04 -3.54 -4.66
CA ARG A 152 -15.27 -2.61 -5.50
C ARG A 152 -15.11 -1.33 -4.70
N GLY A 153 -13.87 -1.01 -4.33
CA GLY A 153 -13.60 0.19 -3.54
C GLY A 153 -14.10 1.45 -4.26
N LYS A 154 -14.77 2.33 -3.52
CA LYS A 154 -15.36 3.58 -4.03
C LYS A 154 -14.37 4.47 -4.78
N TRP A 155 -13.08 4.40 -4.43
CA TRP A 155 -12.04 5.11 -5.19
C TRP A 155 -12.03 4.78 -6.68
N ARG A 156 -12.53 3.61 -7.11
CA ARG A 156 -12.60 3.25 -8.54
C ARG A 156 -13.65 4.04 -9.32
N GLU A 157 -14.60 4.65 -8.62
CA GLU A 157 -15.71 5.42 -9.19
C GLU A 157 -15.35 6.91 -9.29
N ASP A 158 -14.17 7.31 -8.80
CA ASP A 158 -13.72 8.69 -8.89
C ASP A 158 -13.35 9.07 -10.34
N PRO A 159 -13.72 10.29 -10.79
CA PRO A 159 -13.45 10.79 -12.14
C PRO A 159 -11.96 10.99 -12.43
N ASP A 160 -11.15 11.18 -11.40
CA ASP A 160 -9.69 11.41 -11.44
C ASP A 160 -8.88 10.14 -11.19
N THR A 161 -9.53 9.00 -10.97
CA THR A 161 -8.82 7.73 -10.80
C THR A 161 -8.26 7.26 -12.13
N ASP A 162 -6.94 6.98 -12.16
CA ASP A 162 -6.29 6.35 -13.30
C ASP A 162 -6.95 5.00 -13.58
N PRO A 163 -7.47 4.76 -14.81
CA PRO A 163 -8.06 3.47 -15.18
C PRO A 163 -7.10 2.28 -14.98
N ASN A 164 -5.79 2.52 -14.98
CA ASN A 164 -4.76 1.50 -14.75
C ASN A 164 -4.44 1.28 -13.26
N GLN A 165 -5.01 2.08 -12.36
CA GLN A 165 -4.81 1.93 -10.93
C GLN A 165 -5.47 0.64 -10.43
N LYS A 166 -4.63 -0.34 -10.07
CA LYS A 166 -5.09 -1.65 -9.58
C LYS A 166 -5.42 -1.66 -8.10
N PHE A 167 -4.74 -0.82 -7.32
CA PHE A 167 -4.78 -0.82 -5.86
C PHE A 167 -5.43 0.44 -5.31
N ALA A 168 -5.92 0.36 -4.07
CA ALA A 168 -6.46 1.52 -3.37
C ALA A 168 -5.43 2.66 -3.30
N PRO A 169 -5.89 3.92 -3.17
CA PRO A 169 -5.02 5.07 -3.02
C PRO A 169 -3.96 4.84 -1.96
N GLN A 170 -2.73 5.23 -2.29
CA GLN A 170 -1.62 5.08 -1.37
C GLN A 170 -1.75 6.06 -0.20
N PRO A 171 -1.06 5.80 0.93
CA PRO A 171 -1.09 6.69 2.08
C PRO A 171 -0.61 8.11 1.74
N ASN A 172 -1.26 9.09 2.38
CA ASN A 172 -0.86 10.49 2.35
C ASN A 172 0.14 10.77 3.48
N HIS A 173 1.17 11.55 3.18
CA HIS A 173 2.24 11.89 4.10
C HIS A 173 2.18 13.38 4.43
N PHE A 174 2.19 13.68 5.73
CA PHE A 174 2.10 15.03 6.27
C PHE A 174 3.26 15.31 7.22
N VAL A 175 3.75 16.55 7.24
CA VAL A 175 4.73 17.02 8.22
C VAL A 175 4.25 18.37 8.72
N ASN A 176 4.16 18.55 10.04
CA ASN A 176 3.59 19.77 10.64
C ASN A 176 2.19 20.10 10.10
N GLY A 177 1.35 19.08 9.87
CA GLY A 177 0.01 19.26 9.33
C GLY A 177 -0.05 19.54 7.82
N ASP A 178 1.07 19.91 7.20
CA ASP A 178 1.14 20.19 5.78
C ASP A 178 1.28 18.90 4.97
N PHE A 179 0.52 18.79 3.89
CA PHE A 179 0.61 17.68 2.95
C PHE A 179 1.92 17.76 2.16
N ILE A 180 2.72 16.69 2.23
CA ILE A 180 4.01 16.61 1.52
C ILE A 180 3.86 15.84 0.23
N LYS A 181 3.27 14.64 0.30
CA LYS A 181 3.11 13.75 -0.85
C LYS A 181 2.13 12.62 -0.58
N GLN A 182 1.57 12.11 -1.65
CA GLN A 182 0.99 10.77 -1.68
C GLN A 182 2.07 9.81 -2.20
N ARG A 183 2.26 8.66 -1.54
CA ARG A 183 3.25 7.69 -2.01
C ARG A 183 2.85 7.19 -3.39
N GLU A 184 3.77 7.13 -4.36
CA GLU A 184 3.48 6.46 -5.63
C GLU A 184 3.33 4.95 -5.40
N ALA A 185 2.48 4.29 -6.18
CA ALA A 185 2.38 2.84 -6.13
C ALA A 185 3.78 2.26 -6.45
N PRO A 186 4.27 1.27 -5.67
CA PRO A 186 5.58 0.68 -5.94
C PRO A 186 5.54 0.01 -7.32
N HIS A 187 6.15 0.65 -8.31
CA HIS A 187 6.38 0.03 -9.60
C HIS A 187 7.47 -1.02 -9.43
N THR A 188 7.14 -2.28 -9.70
CA THR A 188 8.16 -3.33 -9.84
C THR A 188 9.07 -2.92 -10.99
N LYS A 189 10.25 -2.38 -10.68
CA LYS A 189 11.29 -2.16 -11.68
C LYS A 189 11.82 -3.54 -12.07
N THR A 190 11.37 -4.06 -13.20
CA THR A 190 12.04 -5.18 -13.83
C THR A 190 13.40 -4.68 -14.30
N SER A 191 14.47 -5.38 -13.92
CA SER A 191 15.79 -5.07 -14.45
C SER A 191 15.75 -5.29 -15.96
N ALA A 192 16.19 -4.30 -16.74
CA ALA A 192 16.39 -4.45 -18.18
C ALA A 192 17.57 -5.38 -18.52
N THR A 193 18.41 -5.69 -17.52
CA THR A 193 19.50 -6.64 -17.62
C THR A 193 19.15 -7.91 -16.87
N SER A 194 19.39 -9.07 -17.49
CA SER A 194 19.29 -10.34 -16.78
C SER A 194 20.19 -10.28 -15.55
N PHE A 195 19.70 -10.79 -14.42
CA PHE A 195 20.55 -11.01 -13.26
C PHE A 195 21.67 -11.95 -13.73
N GLY A 196 22.92 -11.48 -13.72
CA GLY A 196 24.05 -12.22 -14.29
C GLY A 196 24.09 -13.64 -13.71
N GLU A 197 23.69 -14.62 -14.51
CA GLU A 197 23.70 -16.01 -14.08
C GLU A 197 25.14 -16.49 -14.03
N ARG A 198 25.74 -16.51 -12.84
CA ARG A 198 26.98 -17.26 -12.63
C ARG A 198 26.63 -18.75 -12.71
N LYS A 199 26.73 -19.31 -13.91
CA LYS A 199 26.52 -20.74 -14.13
C LYS A 199 27.65 -21.51 -13.43
N VAL A 200 27.26 -22.46 -12.60
CA VAL A 200 28.14 -23.33 -11.82
C VAL A 200 27.82 -24.78 -12.13
N PRO A 201 28.79 -25.71 -12.04
CA PRO A 201 28.52 -27.13 -12.24
C PRO A 201 27.54 -27.62 -11.18
N ARG A 202 26.54 -28.40 -11.57
CA ARG A 202 25.50 -28.92 -10.67
C ARG A 202 25.30 -30.42 -10.78
N ARG A 203 24.99 -31.06 -9.66
CA ARG A 203 24.41 -32.40 -9.62
C ARG A 203 22.91 -32.26 -9.34
N GLY A 204 22.10 -32.23 -10.39
CA GLY A 204 20.69 -31.83 -10.27
C GLY A 204 20.56 -30.36 -9.83
N LEU A 205 20.02 -30.11 -8.64
CA LEU A 205 19.88 -28.76 -8.07
C LEU A 205 21.07 -28.32 -7.21
N LEU A 206 21.92 -29.26 -6.76
CA LEU A 206 23.05 -28.97 -5.88
C LEU A 206 24.26 -28.48 -6.68
N GLN A 207 24.88 -27.39 -6.22
CA GLN A 207 26.16 -26.90 -6.77
C GLN A 207 27.29 -27.86 -6.37
N VAL A 208 28.20 -28.10 -7.30
CA VAL A 208 29.44 -28.86 -7.09
C VAL A 208 30.62 -27.88 -7.03
N PHE A 209 31.49 -28.03 -6.04
CA PHE A 209 32.58 -27.09 -5.78
C PHE A 209 33.93 -27.53 -6.39
N PRO A 210 34.84 -26.58 -6.68
CA PRO A 210 36.20 -26.91 -7.11
C PRO A 210 36.90 -27.80 -6.07
N GLY A 211 37.38 -28.97 -6.48
CA GLY A 211 38.00 -29.97 -5.60
C GLY A 211 37.19 -31.26 -5.45
N GLU A 212 35.91 -31.24 -5.81
CA GLU A 212 35.10 -32.46 -5.91
C GLU A 212 35.48 -33.27 -7.16
N PRO A 213 35.47 -34.62 -7.09
CA PRO A 213 36.00 -35.48 -8.15
C PRO A 213 35.25 -35.35 -9.48
N ASP A 214 33.98 -34.96 -9.45
CA ASP A 214 33.12 -34.79 -10.62
C ASP A 214 33.03 -33.34 -11.12
N TYR A 215 33.67 -32.37 -10.44
CA TYR A 215 33.60 -30.94 -10.78
C TYR A 215 33.92 -30.66 -12.25
N TYR A 216 35.08 -31.13 -12.73
CA TYR A 216 35.53 -30.88 -14.10
C TYR A 216 34.69 -31.62 -15.15
N ASN A 217 34.20 -32.81 -14.82
CA ASN A 217 33.36 -33.60 -15.72
C ASN A 217 31.99 -32.95 -15.89
N LEU A 218 31.36 -32.52 -14.79
CA LEU A 218 30.09 -31.80 -14.81
C LEU A 218 30.23 -30.41 -15.46
N ALA A 219 31.34 -29.70 -15.22
CA ALA A 219 31.63 -28.45 -15.91
C ALA A 219 31.71 -28.65 -17.44
N ARG A 220 32.35 -29.74 -17.89
CA ARG A 220 32.45 -30.07 -19.32
C ARG A 220 31.11 -30.48 -19.93
N GLU A 221 30.36 -31.34 -19.23
CA GLU A 221 29.03 -31.82 -19.64
C GLU A 221 28.02 -30.66 -19.74
N GLN A 222 28.08 -29.72 -18.79
CA GLN A 222 27.20 -28.54 -18.72
C GLN A 222 27.72 -27.34 -19.51
N ARG A 223 28.77 -27.53 -20.32
CA ARG A 223 29.37 -26.51 -21.20
C ARG A 223 29.87 -25.26 -20.47
N LEU A 224 30.36 -25.43 -19.25
CA LEU A 224 30.95 -24.39 -18.40
C LEU A 224 32.48 -24.34 -18.57
N TYR A 225 32.94 -24.30 -19.83
CA TYR A 225 34.37 -24.39 -20.16
C TYR A 225 35.20 -23.23 -19.58
N HIS A 226 34.59 -22.07 -19.34
CA HIS A 226 35.20 -20.92 -18.68
C HIS A 226 35.62 -21.17 -17.21
N LEU A 227 35.19 -22.29 -16.62
CA LEU A 227 35.59 -22.71 -15.26
C LEU A 227 36.73 -23.74 -15.27
N LEU A 228 37.12 -24.22 -16.46
CA LEU A 228 38.23 -25.15 -16.61
C LEU A 228 39.54 -24.36 -16.75
N PRO A 229 40.65 -24.83 -16.17
CA PRO A 229 41.96 -24.22 -16.40
C PRO A 229 42.29 -24.27 -17.90
N GLU A 230 42.71 -23.14 -18.46
CA GLU A 230 43.13 -23.03 -19.86
C GLU A 230 44.26 -24.01 -20.15
N GLN A 231 44.04 -24.94 -21.07
CA GLN A 231 45.12 -25.59 -21.78
C GLN A 231 45.50 -24.68 -22.95
N CYS A 232 46.75 -24.24 -23.01
CA CYS A 232 47.28 -23.45 -24.13
C CYS A 232 47.02 -24.16 -25.48
N PRO A 233 46.75 -23.42 -26.57
CA PRO A 233 46.03 -23.95 -27.71
C PRO A 233 46.95 -24.70 -28.69
N GLY A 234 46.51 -25.90 -29.08
CA GLY A 234 46.82 -26.50 -30.37
C GLY A 234 45.65 -26.25 -31.32
N ASN A 235 45.92 -25.62 -32.46
CA ASN A 235 44.97 -25.28 -33.52
C ASN A 235 44.00 -26.41 -33.87
N ALA A 236 42.70 -26.12 -33.86
CA ALA A 236 41.74 -26.73 -34.76
C ALA A 236 40.54 -25.80 -34.98
N ASP A 237 40.35 -25.49 -36.24
CA ASP A 237 39.39 -24.62 -36.87
C ASP A 237 37.93 -25.10 -36.81
N LEU A 238 37.01 -24.12 -36.98
CA LEU A 238 35.68 -24.21 -37.61
C LEU A 238 34.51 -24.90 -36.87
N ASN A 239 33.55 -24.11 -36.39
CA ASN A 239 32.30 -23.77 -37.12
C ASN A 239 31.20 -23.30 -36.18
N GLY A 240 30.63 -22.13 -36.49
CA GLY A 240 29.44 -21.61 -35.83
C GLY A 240 28.21 -22.43 -36.17
N ALA A 241 27.47 -22.83 -35.13
CA ALA A 241 26.09 -23.25 -35.22
C ALA A 241 25.35 -22.75 -33.98
N SER A 242 24.66 -21.61 -34.12
CA SER A 242 23.65 -21.18 -33.15
C SER A 242 22.47 -22.13 -33.24
N VAL A 243 22.31 -23.01 -32.25
CA VAL A 243 21.13 -23.89 -32.13
C VAL A 243 20.28 -23.40 -30.97
N HIS A 244 19.11 -22.88 -31.34
CA HIS A 244 17.95 -22.66 -30.49
C HIS A 244 17.72 -23.81 -29.52
N ILE A 245 17.47 -23.50 -28.24
CA ILE A 245 16.87 -24.44 -27.30
C ILE A 245 15.64 -23.78 -26.69
N ASN A 246 14.51 -24.49 -26.83
CA ASN A 246 13.19 -24.15 -26.35
C ASN A 246 13.18 -23.94 -24.82
N GLY A 247 13.04 -22.69 -24.39
CA GLY A 247 12.43 -22.34 -23.11
C GLY A 247 10.99 -21.90 -23.39
N ILE A 248 10.06 -22.20 -22.48
CA ILE A 248 8.65 -21.81 -22.58
C ILE A 248 8.58 -20.28 -22.54
N THR A 249 8.53 -19.65 -23.71
CA THR A 249 8.27 -18.22 -23.89
C THR A 249 6.76 -17.98 -23.70
N PRO A 250 6.32 -17.04 -22.84
CA PRO A 250 4.98 -16.49 -22.97
C PRO A 250 4.84 -15.81 -24.35
N PRO A 251 3.67 -15.81 -25.01
CA PRO A 251 3.57 -15.22 -26.34
C PRO A 251 3.90 -13.72 -26.30
N ASP A 252 4.87 -13.32 -27.13
CA ASP A 252 5.18 -11.92 -27.42
C ASP A 252 3.96 -11.27 -28.10
N SER A 253 3.44 -10.20 -27.51
CA SER A 253 2.48 -9.32 -28.20
C SER A 253 3.25 -8.44 -29.17
N ASP A 254 3.39 -8.91 -30.39
CA ASP A 254 4.04 -8.21 -31.49
C ASP A 254 3.23 -6.95 -31.88
N LYS A 255 3.71 -5.77 -31.48
CA LYS A 255 3.16 -4.46 -31.89
C LYS A 255 3.79 -4.05 -33.23
N SER A 256 3.53 -4.82 -34.28
CA SER A 256 4.14 -4.53 -35.59
C SER A 256 3.28 -4.92 -36.80
N LYS A 257 1.98 -4.58 -36.82
CA LYS A 257 1.24 -4.39 -38.09
C LYS A 257 0.28 -3.20 -38.00
N SER A 258 0.67 -2.16 -38.75
CA SER A 258 -0.06 -0.94 -39.07
C SER A 258 -1.07 -1.17 -40.23
N ILE A 259 -1.84 -0.11 -40.57
CA ILE A 259 -2.57 0.19 -41.84
C ILE A 259 -4.07 -0.22 -41.79
N ASN A 260 -5.12 0.63 -41.82
CA ASN A 260 -5.41 2.00 -42.33
C ASN A 260 -6.54 2.64 -41.47
N GLY A 261 -6.72 3.95 -41.34
CA GLY A 261 -6.66 4.95 -42.41
C GLY A 261 -6.57 6.39 -41.92
N ALA A 262 -6.23 7.23 -42.89
CA ALA A 262 -5.66 8.55 -42.80
C ALA A 262 -6.61 9.66 -42.30
N SER A 263 -6.01 10.63 -41.61
CA SER A 263 -6.48 12.00 -41.45
C SER A 263 -6.57 12.74 -42.81
N PRO A 264 -7.12 13.97 -42.86
CA PRO A 264 -6.14 15.07 -42.88
C PRO A 264 -6.52 16.29 -42.03
N PRO A 265 -5.54 17.20 -41.81
CA PRO A 265 -5.64 18.33 -40.91
C PRO A 265 -6.02 19.63 -41.64
N ARG A 266 -6.51 20.64 -40.91
CA ARG A 266 -6.28 22.03 -41.27
C ARG A 266 -6.29 22.91 -40.02
N GLY A 267 -5.27 23.76 -39.91
CA GLY A 267 -4.93 24.46 -38.69
C GLY A 267 -5.38 25.91 -38.60
N SER A 268 -4.89 26.49 -37.50
CA SER A 268 -4.56 27.90 -37.24
C SER A 268 -5.64 28.89 -36.81
N LEU A 269 -5.42 29.37 -35.59
CA LEU A 269 -5.36 30.79 -35.16
C LEU A 269 -6.69 31.55 -34.95
N LEU A 270 -7.03 31.79 -33.68
CA LEU A 270 -6.82 33.06 -32.95
C LEU A 270 -7.65 33.09 -31.66
N GLU A 271 -6.99 33.32 -30.52
CA GLU A 271 -7.62 33.90 -29.31
C GLU A 271 -7.88 35.43 -29.54
N PRO A 272 -8.27 36.20 -28.51
CA PRO A 272 -9.52 36.20 -27.74
C PRO A 272 -10.20 37.59 -27.84
N ASN A 273 -11.41 37.76 -27.31
CA ASN A 273 -11.82 39.02 -26.65
C ASN A 273 -13.16 38.83 -25.93
N GLY A 274 -13.25 39.38 -24.72
CA GLY A 274 -14.44 39.29 -23.88
C GLY A 274 -15.28 40.55 -23.86
N VAL A 275 -16.16 40.52 -22.85
CA VAL A 275 -16.86 41.61 -22.16
C VAL A 275 -18.25 42.04 -22.70
N ALA A 276 -19.19 42.05 -21.74
CA ALA A 276 -20.44 42.84 -21.63
C ALA A 276 -21.59 42.49 -22.61
N ASP A 277 -22.88 42.63 -22.29
CA ASP A 277 -23.64 43.05 -21.10
C ASP A 277 -25.13 42.68 -21.39
N GLU A 278 -25.95 42.71 -20.34
CA GLU A 278 -27.40 43.02 -20.33
C GLU A 278 -28.37 42.27 -21.28
N LEU A 279 -29.13 41.31 -20.73
CA LEU A 279 -30.54 41.45 -20.30
C LEU A 279 -31.11 40.10 -19.84
#